data_AF-D7E7K6-F1
#
_entry.id   AF-D7E7K6-F1
#
_cell.length_a   1.000
_cell.length_b   1.000
_cell.length_c   1.000
_cell.angle_alpha   90.00
_cell.angle_beta   90.00
_cell.angle_gamma   90.00
#
_symmetry.space_group_name_H-M   'P 1'
#
loop_
_entity.id
_entity.type
_entity.pdbx_description
1 polymer ?
#
loop_
_entity_poly.entity_id
_entity_poly.type
_entity_poly.pdbx_seq_one_letter_code
_entity_poly.pdbx_strand_id
1 'polypeptide(L)' 'MKETTTIPTTKAVRDRLKSYGSKGETYSQILTRLMDEIDYESFMERQYKRLEDREYFVSLDDI' A
#
# COMPACT_ATOMS: atom_id res chain seq x y z
N MET A 1 0.33 1.46 24.54
CA MET A 1 -1.02 1.56 23.95
C MET A 1 -0.86 2.25 22.61
N LYS A 2 -1.46 1.75 21.51
CA LYS A 2 -1.45 2.48 20.23
C LYS A 2 -2.25 3.77 20.42
N GLU A 3 -1.63 4.92 20.15
CA GLU A 3 -2.32 6.20 20.21
C GLU A 3 -3.41 6.23 19.12
N THR A 4 -4.65 6.46 19.54
CA THR A 4 -5.79 6.56 18.62
C THR A 4 -5.97 8.02 18.22
N THR A 5 -6.00 8.28 16.92
CA THR A 5 -6.28 9.60 16.35
C THR A 5 -7.58 9.58 15.56
N THR A 6 -8.14 10.76 15.27
CA THR A 6 -9.37 10.90 14.50
C THR A 6 -9.07 11.43 13.12
N ILE A 7 -9.62 10.79 12.08
CA ILE A 7 -9.55 11.26 10.70
C ILE A 7 -10.92 11.82 10.31
N PRO A 8 -11.08 13.15 10.16
CA PRO A 8 -12.33 13.73 9.70
C PRO A 8 -12.57 13.36 8.22
N THR A 9 -13.79 12.92 7.91
CA THR A 9 -14.19 12.55 6.54
C THR A 9 -15.71 12.67 6.38
N THR A 10 -16.22 12.49 5.16
CA THR A 10 -17.66 12.53 4.88
C THR A 10 -18.32 11.18 5.16
N LYS A 11 -19.63 11.19 5.43
CA LYS A 11 -20.41 9.95 5.61
C LYS A 11 -20.29 9.03 4.39
N ALA A 12 -20.33 9.60 3.19
CA ALA A 12 -20.20 8.86 1.93
C ALA A 12 -18.86 8.10 1.84
N VAL A 13 -17.75 8.76 2.20
CA VAL A 13 -16.42 8.12 2.21
C VAL A 13 -16.34 7.02 3.27
N ARG A 14 -16.86 7.26 4.48
CA ARG A 14 -16.92 6.23 5.53
C ARG A 14 -17.74 5.01 5.10
N ASP A 15 -18.88 5.22 4.46
CA ASP A 15 -19.76 4.14 4.04
C ASP A 15 -19.15 3.34 2.88
N ARG A 16 -18.44 4.01 1.97
CA ARG A 16 -17.58 3.35 0.97
C ARG A 16 -16.42 2.59 1.63
N LEU A 17 -15.81 3.13 2.68
CA LEU A 17 -14.73 2.45 3.40
C LEU A 17 -15.24 1.13 4.03
N LYS A 18 -16.48 1.12 4.55
CA LYS A 18 -17.10 -0.11 5.06
C LYS A 18 -17.28 -1.19 4.00
N SER A 19 -17.57 -0.82 2.74
CA SER A 19 -17.76 -1.83 1.68
C SER A 19 -16.47 -2.56 1.32
N TYR A 20 -15.31 -2.02 1.68
CA TYR A 20 -14.02 -2.71 1.50
C TYR A 20 -13.67 -3.66 2.66
N GLY A 21 -14.42 -3.63 3.76
CA GLY A 21 -14.14 -4.43 4.95
C GLY A 21 -14.84 -5.78 4.98
N SER A 22 -14.19 -6.76 5.61
CA SER A 22 -14.77 -8.06 5.96
C SER A 22 -15.40 -8.05 7.36
N LYS A 23 -16.23 -9.04 7.66
CA LYS A 23 -16.89 -9.15 8.97
C LYS A 23 -15.85 -9.19 10.10
N GLY A 24 -15.88 -8.20 10.98
CA GLY A 24 -14.97 -8.08 12.13
C GLY A 24 -13.72 -7.23 11.88
N GLU A 25 -13.51 -6.71 10.67
CA GLU A 25 -12.43 -5.76 10.41
C GLU A 25 -12.75 -4.36 10.95
N THR A 26 -11.71 -3.71 11.47
CA THR A 26 -11.74 -2.31 11.88
C THR A 26 -11.37 -1.39 10.71
N TYR A 27 -11.78 -0.13 10.77
CA TYR A 27 -11.36 0.86 9.76
C TYR A 27 -9.84 0.98 9.64
N SER A 28 -9.10 0.88 10.74
CA SER A 28 -7.64 0.91 10.72
C SER A 28 -7.07 -0.26 9.92
N GLN A 29 -7.62 -1.48 10.06
CA GLN A 29 -7.17 -2.64 9.28
C GLN A 29 -7.49 -2.48 7.78
N ILE A 30 -8.69 -1.99 7.45
CA ILE A 30 -9.06 -1.71 6.06
C ILE A 30 -8.12 -0.68 5.45
N LEU A 31 -7.84 0.42 6.16
CA LEU A 31 -6.92 1.46 5.71
C LEU A 31 -5.50 0.94 5.56
N THR A 32 -4.99 0.16 6.52
CA THR A 32 -3.65 -0.44 6.43
C THR A 32 -3.54 -1.36 5.21
N ARG A 33 -4.50 -2.25 4.99
CA ARG A 33 -4.49 -3.14 3.83
C ARG A 33 -4.51 -2.37 2.50
N LEU A 34 -5.34 -1.33 2.40
CA LEU A 34 -5.39 -0.48 1.21
C LEU A 34 -4.07 0.27 0.98
N MET A 35 -3.41 0.74 2.05
CA MET A 35 -2.09 1.37 1.95
C MET A 35 -1.01 0.36 1.53
N ASP A 36 -1.02 -0.85 2.10
CA ASP A 36 -0.07 -1.91 1.76
C ASP A 36 -0.20 -2.34 0.28
N GLU A 37 -1.43 -2.41 -0.26
CA GLU A 37 -1.69 -2.68 -1.67
C GLU A 37 -1.09 -1.59 -2.58
N ILE A 38 -1.28 -0.31 -2.24
CA ILE A 38 -0.74 0.83 -3.00
C ILE A 38 0.79 0.87 -2.91
N ASP A 39 1.35 0.62 -1.73
CA ASP A 39 2.80 0.60 -1.51
C ASP A 39 3.45 -0.53 -2.31
N TYR A 40 2.81 -1.70 -2.38
CA TYR A 40 3.26 -2.81 -3.21
C TYR A 40 3.22 -2.46 -4.70
N GLU A 41 2.13 -1.91 -5.21
CA GLU A 41 2.01 -1.52 -6.62
C GLU A 41 3.03 -0.43 -7.01
N SER A 42 3.15 0.60 -6.18
CA SER A 42 4.13 1.69 -6.35
C SER A 42 5.57 1.21 -6.20
N PHE A 43 5.80 0.19 -5.36
CA PHE A 43 7.10 -0.47 -5.25
C PHE A 43 7.42 -1.27 -6.50
N MET A 44 6.46 -2.05 -7.01
CA MET A 44 6.62 -2.83 -8.24
C MET A 44 6.84 -1.96 -9.46
N GLU A 45 6.10 -0.86 -9.65
CA GLU A 45 6.37 0.11 -10.72
C GLU A 45 7.79 0.67 -10.66
N ARG A 46 8.26 1.04 -9.45
CA ARG A 46 9.64 1.50 -9.25
C ARG A 46 10.66 0.42 -9.58
N GLN A 47 10.40 -0.84 -9.25
CA GLN A 47 11.30 -1.95 -9.60
C GLN A 47 11.29 -2.24 -11.11
N TYR A 48 10.13 -2.24 -11.76
CA TYR A 48 10.03 -2.44 -13.21
C TYR A 48 10.78 -1.35 -13.98
N LYS A 49 10.66 -0.09 -13.57
CA LYS A 49 11.44 1.01 -14.16
C LYS A 49 12.95 0.81 -14.02
N ARG A 50 13.43 0.29 -12.88
CA ARG A 50 14.85 -0.07 -12.71
C ARG A 50 15.27 -1.27 -13.58
N LEU A 51 14.35 -2.18 -13.87
CA LEU A 51 14.60 -3.32 -14.74
C LEU A 51 14.58 -2.96 -16.24
N GLU A 52 14.05 -1.80 -16.63
CA GLU A 52 14.23 -1.26 -17.99
C GLU A 52 15.70 -0.90 -18.25
N ASP A 53 16.43 -0.47 -17.22
CA ASP A 53 17.87 -0.22 -17.27
C ASP A 53 18.71 -1.51 -17.16
N ARG A 54 18.12 -2.69 -17.41
CA ARG A 54 18.76 -4.03 -17.27
C ARG A 54 20.08 -4.17 -18.02
N GLU A 55 20.27 -3.43 -19.11
CA GLU A 55 21.52 -3.43 -19.90
C GLU A 55 22.73 -2.86 -19.13
N TYR A 56 22.50 -2.14 -18.02
CA TYR A 56 23.55 -1.57 -17.16
C TYR A 56 23.84 -2.39 -15.90
N PHE A 57 23.18 -3.53 -15.72
CA PHE A 57 23.40 -4.36 -14.53
C PHE A 57 24.69 -5.15 -14.70
N VAL A 58 25.64 -4.91 -13.81
CA VAL A 58 26.87 -5.71 -13.70
C VAL A 58 26.57 -6.90 -12.80
N SER A 59 27.02 -8.10 -13.19
CA SER A 59 26.83 -9.30 -12.36
C SER A 59 27.57 -9.15 -11.04
N LEU A 60 26.99 -9.66 -9.95
CA LEU A 60 27.66 -9.70 -8.65
C LEU A 60 28.83 -10.68 -8.62
N ASP A 61 28.89 -11.61 -9.59
CA ASP A 61 30.03 -12.52 -9.77
C ASP A 61 31.25 -11.84 -10.42
N ASP A 62 31.08 -10.61 -10.95
CA ASP A 62 32.14 -9.82 -11.58
C ASP A 62 32.79 -8.79 -10.60
N ILE A 63 32.49 -8.87 -9.29
CA ILE A 63 33.06 -8.03 -8.22
C ILE A 63 33.91 -8.85 -7.25
#